data_AF-X0SZ92-F1
#
_entry.id   AF-X0SZ92-F1
#
_cell.length_a   1.000
_cell.length_b   1.000
_cell.length_c   1.000
_cell.angle_alpha   90.00
_cell.angle_beta   90.00
_cell.angle_gamma   90.00
#
_symmetry.space_group_name_H-M   'P 1'
#
loop_
_entity.id
_entity.type
_entity.pdbx_description
1 polymer ?
#
loop_
_entity_poly.entity_id
_entity_poly.type
_entity_poly.pdbx_seq_one_letter_code
_entity_poly.pdbx_strand_id
1 'polypeptide(L)'
;MTFLIGIVGKPSAGKSTFLNATCLTNAKVSELPFTTIEPNKGVAYVKTNCVCKELNLNDNPKNSYCVDGNRFIPVNVLDVAGLVP
;
A
#
# COMPACT_ATOMS: atom_id res chain seq x y z
N MET A 1 11.51 -5.62 6.13
CA MET A 1 10.07 -5.66 6.50
C MET A 1 9.49 -6.96 5.98
N THR A 2 8.98 -7.81 6.87
CA THR A 2 8.68 -9.23 6.57
C THR A 2 7.22 -9.48 6.16
N PHE A 3 6.34 -8.50 6.32
CA PHE A 3 4.91 -8.65 6.02
C PHE A 3 4.55 -8.11 4.63
N LEU A 4 3.84 -8.92 3.86
CA LEU A 4 3.32 -8.62 2.53
C LEU A 4 1.82 -8.91 2.50
N ILE A 5 1.01 -7.94 2.07
CA ILE A 5 -0.43 -8.10 1.93
C ILE A 5 -0.76 -8.29 0.45
N GLY A 6 -1.34 -9.45 0.09
CA GLY A 6 -1.82 -9.72 -1.26
C GLY A 6 -3.26 -9.24 -1.46
N ILE A 7 -3.51 -8.46 -2.51
CA ILE A 7 -4.85 -8.11 -3.00
C ILE A 7 -5.24 -9.15 -4.04
N VAL A 8 -6.37 -9.84 -3.81
CA VAL A 8 -6.90 -10.89 -4.69
C VAL A 8 -8.34 -10.59 -5.08
N GLY A 9 -8.75 -11.07 -6.25
CA GLY A 9 -10.11 -10.83 -6.78
C GLY A 9 -10.21 -11.01 -8.29
N LYS A 10 -11.44 -11.10 -8.79
CA LYS A 10 -11.75 -11.31 -10.22
C LYS A 10 -11.10 -10.25 -11.13
N PRO A 11 -10.86 -10.58 -12.42
CA PRO A 11 -10.50 -9.58 -13.42
C PRO A 11 -11.49 -8.41 -13.41
N SER A 12 -11.00 -7.19 -13.62
CA SER A 12 -11.80 -5.95 -13.65
C SER A 12 -12.60 -5.61 -12.38
N ALA A 13 -12.33 -6.26 -11.24
CA ALA A 13 -12.96 -5.93 -9.95
C ALA A 13 -12.39 -4.67 -9.26
N GLY A 14 -11.51 -3.91 -9.93
CA GLY A 14 -10.93 -2.68 -9.38
C GLY A 14 -9.69 -2.83 -8.50
N LYS A 15 -9.01 -3.99 -8.51
CA LYS A 15 -7.81 -4.25 -7.69
C LYS A 15 -6.68 -3.25 -7.91
N SER A 16 -6.31 -3.01 -9.17
CA SER A 16 -5.22 -2.09 -9.51
C SER A 16 -5.59 -0.64 -9.20
N THR A 17 -6.87 -0.27 -9.31
CA THR A 17 -7.39 1.03 -8.86
C THR A 17 -7.24 1.20 -7.35
N PHE A 18 -7.56 0.16 -6.57
CA PHE A 18 -7.38 0.17 -5.11
C PHE A 18 -5.91 0.27 -4.72
N LEU A 19 -5.01 -0.46 -5.39
CA LEU A 19 -3.57 -0.36 -5.14
C LEU A 19 -3.06 1.07 -5.39
N ASN A 20 -3.48 1.70 -6.49
CA ASN A 20 -3.12 3.08 -6.80
C ASN A 20 -3.62 4.09 -5.76
N ALA A 21 -4.88 3.95 -5.33
CA ALA A 21 -5.47 4.82 -4.33
C ALA A 21 -4.78 4.70 -2.95
N THR A 22 -4.39 3.48 -2.56
CA THR A 22 -3.82 3.19 -1.23
C THR A 22 -2.33 3.47 -1.12
N CYS A 23 -1.58 3.29 -2.21
CA CYS A 23 -0.12 3.47 -2.20
C CYS A 23 0.31 4.86 -2.69
N LEU A 24 -0.62 5.71 -3.17
CA LEU A 24 -0.31 6.94 -3.90
C LEU A 24 0.73 6.71 -5.03
N THR A 25 0.80 5.47 -5.53
CA THR A 25 1.69 5.04 -6.61
C THR A 25 0.95 5.07 -7.94
N ASN A 26 1.65 5.42 -9.01
CA ASN A 26 1.17 5.32 -10.39
C ASN A 26 1.33 3.89 -10.93
N ALA A 27 0.77 2.85 -10.29
CA ALA A 27 0.80 1.52 -10.90
C ALA A 27 -0.05 1.53 -12.18
N LYS A 28 0.49 0.99 -13.27
CA LYS A 28 -0.18 1.01 -14.57
C LYS A 28 -1.48 0.19 -14.51
N VAL A 29 -2.61 0.86 -14.68
CA VAL A 29 -3.91 0.20 -14.94
C VAL A 29 -3.94 -0.13 -16.43
N SER A 30 -3.92 -1.41 -16.78
CA SER A 30 -4.07 -1.88 -18.16
C SER A 30 -5.11 -2.98 -18.21
N GLU A 31 -6.06 -2.88 -19.14
CA GLU A 31 -7.19 -3.81 -19.32
C GLU A 31 -6.85 -5.04 -20.17
N LEU A 32 -5.58 -5.25 -20.52
CA LEU A 32 -5.20 -6.29 -21.48
C LEU A 32 -5.03 -7.66 -20.81
N PRO A 33 -5.87 -8.66 -21.17
CA PRO A 33 -5.66 -10.02 -20.72
C PRO A 33 -4.44 -10.58 -21.47
N PHE A 34 -3.58 -11.34 -20.78
CA PHE A 34 -2.44 -12.08 -21.35
C PHE A 34 -1.15 -11.32 -21.68
N THR A 35 -0.78 -10.29 -20.91
CA THR A 35 0.65 -9.91 -20.80
C THR A 35 1.25 -10.56 -19.56
N THR A 36 2.54 -10.87 -19.56
CA THR A 36 3.25 -11.34 -18.36
C THR A 36 3.28 -10.20 -17.34
N ILE A 37 2.22 -10.08 -16.52
CA ILE A 37 2.08 -8.99 -15.54
C ILE A 37 2.96 -9.32 -14.34
N GLU A 38 4.15 -8.70 -14.25
CA GLU A 38 4.87 -8.64 -12.98
C GLU A 38 3.90 -8.10 -11.91
N PRO A 39 3.71 -8.79 -10.77
CA PRO A 39 2.73 -8.38 -9.79
C PRO A 39 3.10 -7.00 -9.24
N ASN A 40 2.15 -6.06 -9.28
CA ASN A 40 2.40 -4.67 -8.91
C ASN A 40 2.65 -4.59 -7.40
N LYS A 41 3.89 -4.26 -7.02
CA LYS A 41 4.28 -4.01 -5.63
C LYS A 41 4.07 -2.54 -5.30
N GLY A 42 3.43 -2.27 -4.17
CA GLY A 42 3.23 -0.93 -3.62
C GLY A 42 3.57 -0.86 -2.14
N VAL A 43 3.79 0.35 -1.64
CA VAL A 43 3.90 0.62 -0.21
C VAL A 43 2.70 1.46 0.19
N ALA A 44 1.83 0.90 1.03
CA ALA A 44 0.72 1.60 1.66
C ALA A 44 1.10 2.02 3.08
N TYR A 45 0.28 2.85 3.72
CA TYR A 45 0.51 3.31 5.08
C TYR A 45 -0.69 3.08 5.99
N VAL A 46 -0.44 2.49 7.16
CA VAL A 46 -1.43 2.41 8.25
C VAL A 46 -1.29 3.66 9.12
N LYS A 47 -2.39 4.40 9.26
CA LYS A 47 -2.47 5.59 10.11
C LYS A 47 -2.80 5.19 11.54
N THR A 48 -1.97 5.60 12.49
CA THR A 48 -2.24 5.48 13.94
C THR A 48 -1.89 6.78 14.66
N ASN A 49 -2.39 6.97 15.89
CA ASN A 49 -2.00 8.12 16.70
C ASN A 49 -0.52 8.01 17.07
N CYS A 50 0.23 9.10 16.87
CA CYS A 50 1.61 9.13 17.30
C CYS A 50 1.70 9.56 18.77
N VAL A 51 2.50 8.85 19.56
CA VAL A 51 2.78 9.14 20.97
C VAL A 51 3.49 10.50 21.15
N CYS A 52 4.04 11.09 20.08
CA CYS A 52 4.67 12.41 20.13
C CYS A 52 3.70 13.51 20.63
N LYS A 53 2.39 13.36 20.39
CA LYS A 53 1.35 14.26 20.91
C LYS A 53 1.16 14.15 22.42
N GLU A 54 1.19 12.92 22.94
CA GLU A 54 1.00 12.66 24.37
C GLU A 54 2.22 13.14 25.17
N LEU A 55 3.41 12.97 24.60
CA LEU A 55 4.67 13.33 25.24
C LEU A 55 5.15 14.75 24.92
N ASN A 56 4.40 15.54 24.14
CA ASN A 56 4.74 16.89 23.70
C ASN A 56 6.19 17.03 23.20
N LEU A 57 6.62 16.11 22.32
CA LEU A 57 7.98 16.07 21.80
C LEU A 57 8.03 16.04 20.27
N ASN A 58 9.14 16.52 19.71
CA ASN A 58 9.44 16.39 18.30
C ASN A 58 10.07 15.00 18.06
N ASP A 59 9.34 14.11 17.38
CA ASP A 59 9.84 12.77 17.06
C ASP A 59 10.59 12.74 15.73
N ASN A 60 11.56 11.82 15.63
CA ASN A 60 12.31 11.56 14.40
C ASN A 60 12.22 10.06 14.06
N PRO A 61 11.09 9.58 13.53
CA PRO A 61 10.89 8.16 13.23
C PRO A 61 11.77 7.72 12.05
N LYS A 62 12.54 6.63 12.21
CA LYS A 62 13.47 6.13 11.17
C LYS A 62 12.81 5.23 10.11
N ASN A 63 11.69 4.61 10.47
CA ASN A 63 11.09 3.49 9.75
C ASN A 63 9.57 3.69 9.52
N SER A 64 9.08 4.89 9.81
CA SER A 64 7.70 5.35 9.60
C SER A 64 7.73 6.87 9.44
N TYR A 65 6.61 7.48 9.06
CA TYR A 65 6.48 8.94 9.05
C TYR A 65 5.57 9.41 10.17
N CYS A 66 5.88 10.55 10.76
CA CYS A 66 4.98 11.27 11.66
C CYS A 66 4.55 12.56 10.96
N VAL A 67 3.24 12.75 10.76
CA VAL A 67 2.67 13.98 10.16
C VAL A 67 1.49 14.40 11.01
N ASP A 68 1.55 15.63 11.54
CA ASP A 68 0.52 16.22 12.41
C ASP A 68 0.11 15.31 13.57
N GLY A 69 1.11 14.64 14.16
CA GLY A 69 0.97 13.64 15.23
C GLY A 69 0.13 12.42 14.86
N ASN A 70 0.08 12.07 13.58
CA ASN A 70 -0.33 10.77 13.10
C ASN A 70 0.91 10.03 12.59
N ARG A 71 1.07 8.78 13.02
CA ARG A 71 2.13 7.90 12.54
C ARG A 71 1.62 7.07 11.36
N PHE A 72 2.38 7.08 10.28
CA PHE A 72 2.14 6.35 9.05
C PHE A 72 3.14 5.19 8.97
N ILE A 73 2.65 4.00 9.30
CA ILE A 73 3.47 2.77 9.33
C ILE A 73 3.44 2.15 7.92
N PRO A 74 4.59 2.02 7.24
CA PRO A 74 4.64 1.45 5.89
C PRO A 74 4.31 -0.05 5.90
N VAL A 75 3.52 -0.49 4.94
CA VAL A 75 3.14 -1.88 4.71
C VAL A 75 3.29 -2.20 3.24
N ASN A 76 3.95 -3.33 2.93
CA ASN A 76 4.10 -3.79 1.55
C ASN A 76 2.80 -4.45 1.08
N VAL A 77 2.33 -4.05 -0.09
CA VAL A 77 1.11 -4.57 -0.73
C VAL A 77 1.46 -5.11 -2.11
N LEU A 78 0.81 -6.19 -2.52
CA LEU A 78 0.97 -6.85 -3.80
C LEU A 78 -0.39 -7.00 -4.49
N ASP A 79 -0.56 -6.45 -5.69
CA ASP A 79 -1.70 -6.82 -6.55
C ASP A 79 -1.36 -8.14 -7.25
N VAL A 80 -2.07 -9.19 -6.83
CA VAL A 80 -1.94 -10.51 -7.45
C VAL A 80 -2.79 -10.48 -8.71
N ALA A 81 -2.14 -10.67 -9.86
CA ALA A 81 -2.82 -10.80 -11.15
C ALA A 81 -4.00 -11.78 -11.02
N GLY A 82 -5.10 -11.51 -11.72
CA GLY A 82 -6.32 -12.32 -11.64
C GLY A 82 -6.00 -13.78 -11.90
N LEU A 83 -5.91 -14.58 -10.84
CA LEU A 83 -5.79 -16.03 -10.93
C LEU A 83 -7.17 -16.54 -11.36
N VAL A 84 -7.30 -16.82 -12.65
CA VAL A 84 -8.50 -17.41 -13.26
C VAL A 84 -8.01 -18.55 -14.16
N PRO A 85 -8.64 -19.73 -14.04
CA PRO A 85 -9.69 -20.08 -14.98
C PRO A 85 -11.10 -19.85 -14.44
#